data_AF-A0A3C1JVX2-F1
#
_entry.id   AF-A0A3C1JVX2-F1
#
_cell.length_a   1.000
_cell.length_b   1.000
_cell.length_c   1.000
_cell.angle_alpha   90.00
_cell.angle_beta   90.00
_cell.angle_gamma   90.00
#
_symmetry.space_group_name_H-M   'P 1'
#
loop_
_entity.id
_entity.type
_entity.pdbx_description
1 polymer ?
#
loop_
_entity_poly.entity_id
_entity_poly.type
_entity_poly.pdbx_seq_one_letter_code
_entity_poly.pdbx_strand_id
1 'polypeptide(L)'
;MYRSIWKNCQKSVCQLSFYSASGIKIISISGFKVNGNILVTDESIYKTYKATDVVLRFVTDDGCTDSVSVKISMNELKCRMIKSLDKEKIPFAAINIDFDEFKNIPSLKLDLSGKFEIGQPIAIFGYQLEQDNLAIKTGIVSSSLLHDKGYKYLQVDSSIKQGNSGGPVINAETCEVVGIIGHRLANITQSYKRMKQIMNNNLTILKKSQGKFNVEEIDPIQVLIANQNQIKYISNEIYKSANMRIGYALAVDHVQELFEEYIDFEASGSNHGFQINA
;
A
#
# COMPACT_ATOMS: atom_id res chain seq x y z
N MET A 1 11.66 -12.02 21.59
CA MET A 1 10.59 -12.16 20.59
C MET A 1 10.78 -11.20 19.41
N TYR A 2 10.42 -9.92 19.49
CA TYR A 2 10.42 -8.99 18.33
C TYR A 2 11.75 -8.79 17.60
N ARG A 3 12.90 -8.90 18.29
CA ARG A 3 14.22 -8.90 17.63
C ARG A 3 14.42 -10.10 16.70
N SER A 4 13.91 -11.27 17.07
CA SER A 4 13.97 -12.48 16.25
C SER A 4 13.05 -12.34 15.04
N ILE A 5 11.83 -11.84 15.27
CA ILE A 5 10.87 -11.53 14.19
C ILE A 5 11.48 -10.55 13.18
N TRP A 6 12.11 -9.47 13.66
CA TRP A 6 12.84 -8.53 12.80
C TRP A 6 13.87 -9.23 11.90
N LYS A 7 14.77 -10.02 12.49
CA LYS A 7 15.81 -10.73 11.74
C LYS A 7 15.25 -11.70 10.70
N ASN A 8 14.12 -12.35 11.00
CA ASN A 8 13.51 -13.36 10.15
C ASN A 8 12.69 -12.75 9.02
N CYS A 9 12.02 -11.62 9.26
CA CYS A 9 10.99 -11.12 8.33
C CYS A 9 11.41 -9.86 7.56
N GLN A 10 12.29 -9.01 8.11
CA GLN A 10 12.48 -7.65 7.57
C GLN A 10 12.94 -7.65 6.11
N LYS A 11 13.83 -8.58 5.74
CA LYS A 11 14.42 -8.67 4.38
C LYS A 11 13.37 -8.89 3.30
N SER A 12 12.23 -9.47 3.66
CA SER A 12 11.14 -9.77 2.73
C SER A 12 10.15 -8.62 2.57
N VAL A 13 10.30 -7.51 3.30
CA VAL A 13 9.36 -6.39 3.29
C VAL A 13 9.84 -5.29 2.35
N CYS A 14 9.03 -4.99 1.34
CA CYS A 14 9.32 -4.04 0.28
C CYS A 14 8.63 -2.70 0.53
N GLN A 15 9.32 -1.61 0.23
CA GLN A 15 8.71 -0.30 0.02
C GLN A 15 8.35 -0.16 -1.46
N LEU A 16 7.15 0.34 -1.76
CA LEU A 16 6.76 0.77 -3.11
C LEU A 16 6.60 2.28 -3.09
N SER A 17 7.54 3.00 -3.70
CA SER A 17 7.53 4.47 -3.77
C SER A 17 7.13 4.93 -5.16
N PHE A 18 6.05 5.70 -5.27
CA PHE A 18 5.49 6.16 -6.54
C PHE A 18 5.90 7.60 -6.82
N TYR A 19 6.37 7.86 -8.03
CA TYR A 19 6.92 9.16 -8.43
C TYR A 19 6.17 9.74 -9.62
N SER A 20 6.04 11.06 -9.64
CA SER A 20 5.56 11.82 -10.80
C SER A 20 6.64 11.98 -11.86
N ALA A 21 6.25 12.46 -13.05
CA ALA A 21 7.18 12.76 -14.16
C ALA A 21 8.30 13.73 -13.77
N SER A 22 8.07 14.62 -12.80
CA SER A 22 9.06 15.56 -12.29
C SER A 22 9.93 14.99 -11.15
N GLY A 23 9.87 13.68 -10.91
CA GLY A 23 10.66 13.01 -9.87
C GLY A 23 10.16 13.23 -8.43
N ILE A 24 8.98 13.84 -8.24
CA ILE A 24 8.42 14.07 -6.91
C ILE A 24 7.74 12.78 -6.42
N LYS A 25 8.13 12.29 -5.23
CA LYS A 25 7.46 11.18 -4.53
C LYS A 25 6.03 11.58 -4.19
N ILE A 26 5.06 10.86 -4.74
CA ILE A 26 3.63 11.10 -4.56
C ILE A 26 3.13 10.41 -3.29
N ILE A 27 3.49 9.13 -3.15
CA ILE A 27 3.07 8.24 -2.06
C ILE A 27 4.06 7.09 -1.95
N SER A 28 4.20 6.54 -0.75
CA SER A 28 4.80 5.23 -0.53
C SER A 28 3.79 4.31 0.16
N ILE A 29 3.85 3.02 -0.15
CA ILE A 29 3.13 1.94 0.54
C ILE A 29 4.11 0.80 0.85
N SER A 30 3.64 -0.16 1.64
CA SER A 30 4.39 -1.35 1.99
C SER A 30 3.91 -2.54 1.16
N GLY A 31 4.77 -3.54 1.02
CA GLY A 31 4.44 -4.85 0.47
C GLY A 31 5.39 -5.88 1.05
N PHE A 32 5.17 -7.15 0.73
CA PHE A 32 6.08 -8.21 1.15
C PHE A 32 6.12 -9.34 0.14
N LYS A 33 7.30 -9.94 0.04
CA LYS A 33 7.60 -11.02 -0.90
C LYS A 33 7.09 -12.35 -0.35
N VAL A 34 6.38 -13.10 -1.19
CA VAL A 34 5.87 -14.46 -0.93
C VAL A 34 6.15 -15.34 -2.16
N ASN A 35 6.18 -16.65 -1.97
CA ASN A 35 6.25 -17.65 -3.04
C ASN A 35 7.30 -17.37 -4.13
N GLY A 36 8.52 -16.99 -3.73
CA GLY A 36 9.68 -16.91 -4.63
C GLY A 36 9.80 -15.63 -5.46
N ASN A 37 8.71 -15.13 -6.05
CA ASN A 37 8.75 -13.95 -6.93
C ASN A 37 7.47 -13.08 -6.87
N ILE A 38 6.57 -13.32 -5.91
CA ILE A 38 5.34 -12.54 -5.79
C ILE A 38 5.48 -11.48 -4.70
N LEU A 39 5.16 -10.24 -5.04
CA LEU A 39 5.03 -9.15 -4.09
C LEU A 39 3.54 -8.90 -3.82
N VAL A 40 3.11 -9.10 -2.58
CA VAL A 40 1.77 -8.78 -2.11
C VAL A 40 1.75 -7.38 -1.51
N THR A 41 0.73 -6.60 -1.84
CA THR A 41 0.50 -5.24 -1.32
C THR A 41 -1.00 -4.91 -1.31
N ASP A 42 -1.36 -3.71 -0.90
CA ASP A 42 -2.74 -3.24 -0.83
C ASP A 42 -3.30 -2.79 -2.19
N GLU A 43 -4.62 -2.91 -2.38
CA GLU A 43 -5.32 -2.54 -3.63
C GLU A 43 -5.23 -1.05 -4.01
N SER A 44 -4.75 -0.18 -3.10
CA SER A 44 -4.61 1.25 -3.40
C SER A 44 -3.67 1.53 -4.58
N ILE A 45 -2.77 0.60 -4.93
CA ILE A 45 -1.88 0.68 -6.08
C ILE A 45 -2.63 0.87 -7.42
N TYR A 46 -3.82 0.27 -7.58
CA TYR A 46 -4.65 0.45 -8.78
C TYR A 46 -5.15 1.88 -8.98
N LYS A 47 -5.10 2.70 -7.91
CA LYS A 47 -5.65 4.06 -7.85
C LYS A 47 -4.56 5.15 -7.93
N THR A 48 -3.32 4.79 -8.29
CA THR A 48 -2.15 5.70 -8.32
C THR A 48 -1.94 6.33 -9.71
N TYR A 49 -2.97 6.96 -10.28
CA TYR A 49 -3.00 7.43 -11.69
C TYR A 49 -2.04 8.58 -12.04
N LYS A 50 -1.39 9.21 -11.05
CA LYS A 50 -0.49 10.35 -11.28
C LYS A 50 0.99 9.96 -11.32
N ALA A 51 1.31 8.71 -11.00
CA ALA A 51 2.67 8.22 -11.03
C ALA A 51 3.08 7.85 -12.46
N THR A 52 4.35 8.10 -12.78
CA THR A 52 5.02 7.62 -14.00
C THR A 52 5.93 6.45 -13.69
N ASP A 53 6.53 6.45 -12.50
CA ASP A 53 7.51 5.47 -12.06
C ASP A 53 7.19 4.95 -10.67
N VAL A 54 7.61 3.72 -10.41
CA VAL A 54 7.62 3.12 -9.07
C VAL A 54 9.00 2.57 -8.77
N VAL A 55 9.47 2.78 -7.54
CA VAL A 55 10.68 2.18 -7.00
C VAL A 55 10.27 1.12 -5.99
N LEU A 56 10.68 -0.13 -6.26
CA LEU A 56 10.58 -1.26 -5.36
C LEU A 56 11.90 -1.36 -4.60
N ARG A 57 11.86 -1.36 -3.27
CA ARG A 57 13.06 -1.27 -2.43
C ARG A 57 12.97 -2.18 -1.22
N PHE A 58 14.03 -2.95 -0.98
CA PHE A 58 14.24 -3.74 0.23
C PHE A 58 15.43 -3.18 1.02
N VAL A 59 15.42 -3.37 2.34
CA VAL A 59 16.42 -2.79 3.24
C VAL A 59 17.28 -3.86 3.94
N THR A 60 18.45 -3.44 4.41
CA THR A 60 19.29 -4.25 5.29
C THR A 60 18.73 -4.31 6.71
N ASP A 61 19.40 -5.03 7.61
CA ASP A 61 18.94 -5.29 8.97
C ASP A 61 18.88 -4.06 9.88
N ASP A 62 19.51 -2.95 9.49
CA ASP A 62 19.34 -1.64 10.12
C ASP A 62 17.96 -1.00 9.82
N GLY A 63 17.22 -1.54 8.86
CA GLY A 63 15.90 -1.07 8.46
C GLY A 63 15.92 0.23 7.65
N CYS A 64 17.08 0.76 7.27
CA CYS A 64 17.17 2.05 6.57
C CYS A 64 18.13 2.05 5.38
N THR A 65 19.17 1.23 5.36
CA THR A 65 20.08 1.13 4.21
C THR A 65 19.50 0.22 3.15
N ASP A 66 19.61 0.63 1.88
CA ASP A 66 19.13 -0.16 0.75
C ASP A 66 19.91 -1.48 0.68
N SER A 67 19.19 -2.60 0.73
CA SER A 67 19.76 -3.88 0.34
C SER A 67 19.74 -4.01 -1.18
N VAL A 68 18.62 -3.64 -1.80
CA VAL A 68 18.41 -3.71 -3.24
C VAL A 68 17.22 -2.85 -3.63
N SER A 69 17.27 -2.24 -4.82
CA SER A 69 16.15 -1.49 -5.36
C SER A 69 16.07 -1.61 -6.88
N VAL A 70 14.84 -1.60 -7.39
CA VAL A 70 14.53 -1.63 -8.83
C VAL A 70 13.52 -0.53 -9.11
N LYS A 71 13.79 0.29 -10.14
CA LYS A 71 12.87 1.31 -10.63
C LYS A 71 12.25 0.83 -11.94
N ILE A 72 10.92 0.83 -12.00
CA ILE A 72 10.16 0.48 -13.21
C ILE A 72 9.12 1.54 -13.54
N SER A 73 8.67 1.56 -14.79
CA SER A 73 7.55 2.40 -15.20
C SER A 73 6.22 1.88 -14.64
N MET A 74 5.23 2.76 -14.51
CA MET A 74 3.86 2.35 -14.14
C MET A 74 3.23 1.40 -15.17
N ASN A 75 3.63 1.46 -16.44
CA ASN A 75 3.14 0.53 -17.46
C ASN A 75 3.69 -0.87 -17.25
N GLU A 76 5.00 -0.99 -16.97
CA GLU A 76 5.61 -2.27 -16.64
C GLU A 76 5.01 -2.86 -15.35
N LEU A 77 4.86 -2.04 -14.30
CA LEU A 77 4.21 -2.46 -13.07
C LEU A 77 2.83 -3.08 -13.36
N LYS A 78 1.99 -2.41 -14.15
CA LYS A 78 0.67 -2.93 -14.53
C LYS A 78 0.73 -4.23 -15.33
N CYS A 79 1.74 -4.41 -16.17
CA CYS A 79 1.94 -5.67 -16.90
C CYS A 79 2.34 -6.82 -15.96
N ARG A 80 3.07 -6.52 -14.89
CA ARG A 80 3.51 -7.48 -13.86
C ARG A 80 2.44 -7.79 -12.81
N MET A 81 1.38 -6.99 -12.71
CA MET A 81 0.27 -7.24 -11.81
C MET A 81 -0.57 -8.43 -12.28
N ILE A 82 -0.94 -9.31 -11.34
CA ILE A 82 -1.76 -10.48 -11.63
C ILE A 82 -3.21 -10.01 -11.86
N LYS A 83 -3.64 -10.02 -13.13
CA LYS A 83 -4.87 -9.35 -13.60
C LYS A 83 -6.18 -10.05 -13.23
N SER A 84 -6.16 -11.34 -12.86
CA SER A 84 -7.39 -12.05 -12.44
C SER A 84 -8.02 -11.40 -11.21
N LEU A 85 -7.20 -10.82 -10.34
CA LEU A 85 -7.60 -10.17 -9.09
C LEU A 85 -8.35 -8.84 -9.27
N ASP A 86 -8.23 -8.20 -10.43
CA ASP A 86 -8.91 -6.93 -10.74
C ASP A 86 -10.41 -7.14 -11.02
N LYS A 87 -10.79 -8.34 -11.50
CA LYS A 87 -12.19 -8.64 -11.85
C LYS A 87 -13.09 -8.82 -10.62
N GLU A 88 -12.54 -9.29 -9.50
CA GLU A 88 -13.31 -9.58 -8.28
C GLU A 88 -13.27 -8.48 -7.21
N LYS A 89 -12.56 -7.37 -7.45
CA LYS A 89 -12.35 -6.28 -6.46
C LYS A 89 -11.78 -6.82 -5.16
N ILE A 90 -10.73 -7.62 -5.28
CA ILE A 90 -10.04 -8.23 -4.16
C ILE A 90 -9.28 -7.13 -3.39
N PRO A 91 -9.32 -7.11 -2.05
CA PRO A 91 -8.77 -6.02 -1.24
C PRO A 91 -7.23 -6.04 -1.11
N PHE A 92 -6.53 -6.62 -2.08
CA PHE A 92 -5.07 -6.60 -2.17
C PHE A 92 -4.63 -6.66 -3.66
N ALA A 93 -3.34 -6.46 -3.90
CA ALA A 93 -2.72 -6.62 -5.19
C ALA A 93 -1.51 -7.56 -5.11
N ALA A 94 -1.24 -8.28 -6.18
CA ALA A 94 -0.07 -9.14 -6.31
C ALA A 94 0.69 -8.79 -7.60
N ILE A 95 2.01 -8.72 -7.49
CA ILE A 95 2.91 -8.27 -8.55
C ILE A 95 4.00 -9.32 -8.73
N ASN A 96 4.22 -9.78 -9.96
CA ASN A 96 5.39 -10.59 -10.28
C ASN A 96 6.65 -9.71 -10.31
N ILE A 97 7.53 -9.93 -9.33
CA ILE A 97 8.79 -9.23 -9.13
C ILE A 97 9.99 -10.14 -9.42
N ASP A 98 9.89 -11.00 -10.43
CA ASP A 98 11.00 -11.78 -10.98
C ASP A 98 12.00 -10.84 -11.67
N PHE A 99 12.83 -10.20 -10.85
CA PHE A 99 13.98 -9.41 -11.22
C PHE A 99 15.22 -10.14 -10.68
N ASP A 100 16.31 -10.13 -11.45
CA ASP A 100 17.56 -10.78 -11.05
C ASP A 100 18.06 -10.26 -9.69
N GLU A 101 17.89 -8.96 -9.46
CA GLU A 101 18.21 -8.25 -8.23
C GLU A 101 17.47 -8.80 -7.00
N PHE A 102 16.28 -9.37 -7.18
CA PHE A 102 15.43 -9.86 -6.09
C PHE A 102 15.51 -11.37 -5.86
N LYS A 103 16.35 -12.10 -6.61
CA LYS A 103 16.54 -13.55 -6.48
C LYS A 103 16.95 -13.98 -5.07
N ASN A 104 17.81 -13.20 -4.42
CA ASN A 104 18.34 -13.49 -3.07
C ASN A 104 17.46 -12.96 -1.93
N ILE A 105 16.34 -12.29 -2.25
CA ILE A 105 15.41 -11.79 -1.23
C ILE A 105 14.54 -12.96 -0.74
N PRO A 106 14.50 -13.25 0.57
CA PRO A 106 13.68 -14.35 1.08
C PRO A 106 12.18 -14.04 0.95
N SER A 107 11.36 -15.07 0.89
CA SER A 107 9.90 -14.97 0.97
C SER A 107 9.41 -15.17 2.40
N LEU A 108 8.37 -14.44 2.79
CA LEU A 108 7.60 -14.74 3.99
C LEU A 108 6.70 -15.95 3.74
N LYS A 109 6.50 -16.74 4.80
CA LYS A 109 5.53 -17.83 4.82
C LYS A 109 4.18 -17.30 5.28
N LEU A 110 3.12 -17.68 4.56
CA LEU A 110 1.74 -17.36 4.90
C LEU A 110 1.15 -18.46 5.78
N ASP A 111 0.41 -18.07 6.82
CA ASP A 111 -0.41 -18.98 7.61
C ASP A 111 -1.79 -19.12 6.97
N LEU A 112 -1.92 -20.12 6.09
CA LEU A 112 -3.15 -20.43 5.38
C LEU A 112 -4.13 -21.26 6.21
N SER A 113 -3.82 -21.56 7.48
CA SER A 113 -4.72 -22.37 8.32
C SER A 113 -6.04 -21.67 8.64
N GLY A 114 -6.10 -20.34 8.47
CA GLY A 114 -7.25 -19.50 8.85
C GLY A 114 -7.48 -19.42 10.36
N LYS A 115 -6.57 -19.99 11.16
CA LYS A 115 -6.63 -20.03 12.62
C LYS A 115 -5.85 -18.85 13.19
N PHE A 116 -6.53 -18.03 13.97
CA PHE A 116 -5.92 -17.00 14.80
C PHE A 116 -6.78 -16.84 16.04
N GLU A 117 -6.16 -16.35 17.11
CA GLU A 117 -6.82 -16.18 18.40
C GLU A 117 -6.94 -14.70 18.75
N ILE A 118 -8.07 -14.33 19.35
CA ILE A 118 -8.21 -12.99 19.94
C ILE A 118 -7.24 -12.91 21.12
N GLY A 119 -6.44 -11.86 21.17
CA GLY A 119 -5.37 -11.67 22.14
C GLY A 119 -3.99 -12.14 21.65
N GLN A 120 -3.92 -12.83 20.50
CA GLN A 120 -2.67 -13.32 19.95
C GLN A 120 -1.68 -12.17 19.69
N PRO A 121 -0.42 -12.28 20.15
CA PRO A 121 0.61 -11.28 19.90
C PRO A 121 1.01 -11.26 18.42
N ILE A 122 1.14 -10.05 17.87
CA ILE A 122 1.50 -9.84 16.48
C ILE A 122 2.61 -8.80 16.34
N ALA A 123 3.32 -8.88 15.22
CA ALA A 123 4.20 -7.83 14.74
C ALA A 123 3.71 -7.30 13.39
N ILE A 124 3.76 -6.00 13.17
CA ILE A 124 3.41 -5.38 11.90
C ILE A 124 4.64 -4.72 11.34
N PHE A 125 4.98 -5.05 10.10
CA PHE A 125 6.04 -4.37 9.37
C PHE A 125 5.44 -3.40 8.37
N GLY A 126 6.11 -2.26 8.22
CA GLY A 126 5.84 -1.39 7.08
C GLY A 126 6.54 -0.05 7.19
N TYR A 127 6.48 0.65 6.07
CA TYR A 127 7.01 1.99 5.90
C TYR A 127 5.95 3.02 6.33
N GLN A 128 6.40 4.21 6.71
CA GLN A 128 5.50 5.33 6.96
C GLN A 128 5.59 6.25 5.73
N LEU A 129 4.48 6.90 5.38
CA LEU A 129 4.30 7.59 4.10
C LEU A 129 5.49 8.43 3.61
N GLU A 130 6.16 9.14 4.51
CA GLU A 130 7.29 10.04 4.21
C GLU A 130 8.65 9.50 4.66
N GLN A 131 8.68 8.31 5.24
CA GLN A 131 9.86 7.71 5.83
C GLN A 131 10.31 6.49 5.02
N ASP A 132 11.60 6.46 4.74
CA ASP A 132 12.22 5.34 4.02
C ASP A 132 12.78 4.27 4.98
N ASN A 133 12.66 4.47 6.30
CA ASN A 133 12.97 3.44 7.27
C ASN A 133 11.79 2.47 7.46
N LEU A 134 12.09 1.17 7.34
CA LEU A 134 11.19 0.10 7.73
C LEU A 134 11.00 0.13 9.25
N ALA A 135 9.75 0.04 9.69
CA ALA A 135 9.42 -0.02 11.10
C ALA A 135 8.72 -1.35 11.43
N ILE A 136 9.03 -1.88 12.62
CA ILE A 136 8.27 -2.96 13.26
C ILE A 136 7.42 -2.38 14.39
N LYS A 137 6.18 -2.84 14.48
CA LYS A 137 5.22 -2.41 15.49
C LYS A 137 4.64 -3.62 16.20
N THR A 138 4.52 -3.54 17.51
CA THR A 138 3.87 -4.56 18.34
C THR A 138 2.35 -4.35 18.33
N GLY A 139 1.61 -5.42 18.60
CA GLY A 139 0.17 -5.36 18.81
C GLY A 139 -0.42 -6.71 19.19
N ILE A 140 -1.75 -6.76 19.20
CA ILE A 140 -2.52 -8.00 19.33
C ILE A 140 -3.63 -8.06 18.29
N VAL A 141 -4.12 -9.26 18.00
CA VAL A 141 -5.43 -9.43 17.34
C VAL A 141 -6.52 -9.08 18.37
N SER A 142 -7.24 -7.99 18.14
CA SER A 142 -8.30 -7.54 19.05
C SER A 142 -9.65 -8.18 18.75
N SER A 143 -9.93 -8.46 17.48
CA SER A 143 -11.20 -9.04 17.03
C SER A 143 -11.10 -9.51 15.58
N SER A 144 -12.18 -10.06 15.04
CA SER A 144 -12.34 -10.33 13.62
C SER A 144 -13.68 -9.82 13.11
N LEU A 145 -13.69 -9.38 11.86
CA LEU A 145 -14.85 -8.85 11.15
C LEU A 145 -15.02 -9.63 9.86
N LEU A 146 -16.24 -10.08 9.58
CA LEU A 146 -16.61 -10.53 8.24
C LEU A 146 -17.23 -9.36 7.49
N HIS A 147 -16.64 -8.99 6.35
CA HIS A 147 -17.19 -7.96 5.47
C HIS A 147 -18.28 -8.57 4.57
N ASP A 148 -19.22 -7.74 4.09
CA ASP A 148 -20.37 -8.16 3.28
C ASP A 148 -20.02 -8.93 1.99
N LYS A 149 -18.76 -8.82 1.54
CA LYS A 149 -18.22 -9.54 0.38
C LYS A 149 -17.57 -10.89 0.73
N GLY A 150 -17.69 -11.35 1.97
CA GLY A 150 -17.09 -12.59 2.44
C GLY A 150 -15.63 -12.47 2.91
N TYR A 151 -14.98 -11.32 2.76
CA TYR A 151 -13.61 -11.12 3.23
C TYR A 151 -13.54 -11.01 4.76
N LYS A 152 -12.67 -11.82 5.36
CA LYS A 152 -12.35 -11.79 6.78
C LYS A 152 -11.24 -10.77 7.07
N TYR A 153 -11.49 -9.89 8.02
CA TYR A 153 -10.53 -8.89 8.48
C TYR A 153 -10.17 -9.10 9.95
N LEU A 154 -8.87 -9.08 10.25
CA LEU A 154 -8.33 -9.02 11.60
C LEU A 154 -8.34 -7.57 12.07
N GLN A 155 -9.06 -7.29 13.15
CA GLN A 155 -8.90 -6.03 13.85
C GLN A 155 -7.68 -6.14 14.76
N VAL A 156 -6.76 -5.19 14.66
CA VAL A 156 -5.51 -5.20 15.42
C VAL A 156 -5.34 -3.93 16.26
N ASP A 157 -4.88 -4.07 17.49
CA ASP A 157 -4.48 -2.93 18.34
C ASP A 157 -3.00 -2.66 18.12
N SER A 158 -2.70 -1.71 17.23
CA SER A 158 -1.35 -1.27 16.90
C SER A 158 -1.38 0.08 16.20
N SER A 159 -0.28 0.82 16.25
CA SER A 159 -0.16 2.12 15.59
C SER A 159 -0.04 1.95 14.07
N ILE A 160 -1.11 2.14 13.33
CA ILE A 160 -1.12 2.13 11.87
C ILE A 160 -1.07 3.56 11.34
N LYS A 161 -0.12 3.84 10.45
CA LYS A 161 -0.01 5.12 9.73
C LYS A 161 -0.20 4.91 8.24
N GLN A 162 -0.40 6.02 7.52
CA GLN A 162 -0.25 6.00 6.07
C GLN A 162 1.13 5.46 5.69
N GLY A 163 1.20 4.68 4.61
CA GLY A 163 2.39 3.93 4.20
C GLY A 163 2.42 2.48 4.71
N ASN A 164 1.77 2.16 5.84
CA ASN A 164 1.70 0.77 6.33
C ASN A 164 0.76 -0.12 5.50
N SER A 165 -0.06 0.47 4.62
CA SER A 165 -0.92 -0.27 3.69
C SER A 165 -0.08 -1.27 2.88
N GLY A 166 -0.56 -2.50 2.77
CA GLY A 166 0.10 -3.63 2.13
C GLY A 166 1.17 -4.31 2.99
N GLY A 167 1.48 -3.79 4.17
CA GLY A 167 2.44 -4.39 5.10
C GLY A 167 1.91 -5.67 5.75
N PRO A 168 2.80 -6.64 6.06
CA PRO A 168 2.38 -7.91 6.66
C PRO A 168 2.10 -7.76 8.16
N VAL A 169 1.05 -8.46 8.61
CA VAL A 169 0.81 -8.78 10.02
C VAL A 169 1.36 -10.17 10.27
N ILE A 170 2.32 -10.26 11.19
CA ILE A 170 3.07 -11.47 11.52
C ILE A 170 2.59 -12.01 12.86
N ASN A 171 2.31 -13.31 12.92
CA ASN A 171 2.15 -14.04 14.17
C ASN A 171 3.49 -14.03 14.93
N ALA A 172 3.51 -13.47 16.14
CA ALA A 172 4.75 -13.29 16.88
C ALA A 172 5.39 -14.62 17.34
N GLU A 173 4.62 -15.71 17.37
CA GLU A 173 5.07 -17.04 17.79
C GLU A 173 5.63 -17.84 16.61
N THR A 174 4.95 -17.84 15.46
CA THR A 174 5.33 -18.66 14.30
C THR A 174 6.21 -17.91 13.28
N CYS A 175 6.26 -16.58 13.34
CA CYS A 175 6.86 -15.72 12.32
C CYS A 175 6.18 -15.83 10.93
N GLU A 176 4.96 -16.35 10.86
CA GLU A 176 4.17 -16.45 9.63
C GLU A 176 3.24 -15.24 9.48
N VAL A 177 2.95 -14.87 8.24
CA VAL A 177 2.00 -13.80 7.93
C VAL A 177 0.59 -14.32 8.17
N VAL A 178 -0.20 -13.58 8.94
CA VAL A 178 -1.62 -13.85 9.21
C VAL A 178 -2.55 -12.81 8.57
N GLY A 179 -2.02 -11.65 8.15
CA GLY A 179 -2.82 -10.64 7.48
C GLY A 179 -2.05 -9.58 6.69
N ILE A 180 -2.78 -8.80 5.88
CA ILE A 180 -2.29 -7.68 5.06
C ILE A 180 -3.01 -6.40 5.48
N ILE A 181 -2.29 -5.38 5.94
CA ILE A 181 -2.89 -4.10 6.36
C ILE A 181 -3.52 -3.37 5.16
N GLY A 182 -4.78 -2.90 5.24
CA GLY A 182 -5.37 -2.10 4.14
C GLY A 182 -6.74 -1.47 4.38
N HIS A 183 -7.73 -2.22 4.85
CA HIS A 183 -9.16 -1.84 4.76
C HIS A 183 -9.54 -0.45 5.29
N ARG A 184 -9.15 -0.09 6.52
CA ARG A 184 -9.49 1.24 7.05
C ARG A 184 -8.60 2.36 6.52
N LEU A 185 -7.37 2.06 6.08
CA LEU A 185 -6.54 3.04 5.40
C LEU A 185 -7.20 3.47 4.07
N ALA A 186 -7.86 2.55 3.39
CA ALA A 186 -8.66 2.86 2.20
C ALA A 186 -9.78 3.86 2.51
N ASN A 187 -10.53 3.68 3.61
CA ASN A 187 -11.63 4.58 3.99
C ASN A 187 -11.14 6.01 4.34
N ILE A 188 -10.08 6.14 5.15
CA ILE A 188 -9.52 7.47 5.47
C ILE A 188 -8.99 8.14 4.19
N THR A 189 -8.31 7.36 3.33
CA THR A 189 -7.82 7.83 2.03
C THR A 189 -8.97 8.29 1.13
N GLN A 190 -10.10 7.60 1.12
CA GLN A 190 -11.28 8.00 0.36
C GLN A 190 -11.89 9.31 0.88
N SER A 191 -12.03 9.45 2.21
CA SER A 191 -12.51 10.69 2.82
C SER A 191 -11.61 11.89 2.49
N TYR A 192 -10.29 11.71 2.58
CA TYR A 192 -9.31 12.72 2.17
C TYR A 192 -9.42 13.04 0.66
N LYS A 193 -9.54 12.03 -0.22
CA LYS A 193 -9.73 12.23 -1.67
C LYS A 193 -11.00 13.04 -1.96
N ARG A 194 -12.11 12.73 -1.29
CA ARG A 194 -13.38 13.46 -1.42
C ARG A 194 -13.24 14.92 -0.98
N MET A 195 -12.59 15.16 0.16
CA MET A 195 -12.29 16.51 0.66
C MET A 195 -11.46 17.31 -0.36
N LYS A 196 -10.40 16.70 -0.91
CA LYS A 196 -9.55 17.32 -1.94
C LYS A 196 -10.32 17.62 -3.23
N GLN A 197 -11.24 16.76 -3.63
CA GLN A 197 -12.09 16.99 -4.80
C GLN A 197 -13.00 18.19 -4.60
N ILE A 198 -13.65 18.31 -3.44
CA ILE A 198 -14.48 19.49 -3.08
C ILE A 198 -13.64 20.77 -3.16
N MET A 199 -12.46 20.79 -2.56
CA MET A 199 -11.56 21.95 -2.59
C MET A 199 -11.12 22.31 -4.01
N ASN A 200 -10.77 21.33 -4.84
CA ASN A 200 -10.40 21.59 -6.23
C ASN A 200 -11.58 22.11 -7.06
N ASN A 201 -12.80 21.63 -6.80
CA ASN A 201 -14.01 22.13 -7.44
C ASN A 201 -14.27 23.59 -7.03
N ASN A 202 -14.16 23.91 -5.73
CA ASN A 202 -14.28 25.27 -5.22
C ASN A 202 -13.25 26.20 -5.87
N LEU A 203 -11.98 25.80 -5.91
CA LEU A 203 -10.92 26.56 -6.60
C LEU A 203 -11.22 26.79 -8.08
N THR A 204 -11.78 25.80 -8.76
CA THR A 204 -12.16 25.91 -10.18
C THR A 204 -13.28 26.94 -10.37
N ILE A 205 -14.29 26.94 -9.50
CA ILE A 205 -15.39 27.92 -9.54
C ILE A 205 -14.86 29.32 -9.23
N LEU A 206 -14.06 29.48 -8.17
CA LEU A 206 -13.51 30.77 -7.77
C LEU A 206 -12.63 31.37 -8.88
N LYS A 207 -11.74 30.58 -9.48
CA LYS A 207 -10.88 31.05 -10.60
C LYS A 207 -11.68 31.57 -11.80
N LYS A 208 -12.88 31.02 -12.06
CA LYS A 208 -13.76 31.52 -13.14
C LYS A 208 -14.43 32.87 -12.80
N SER A 209 -14.46 33.25 -11.53
CA SER A 209 -15.06 34.48 -11.03
C SER A 209 -14.04 35.53 -10.60
N GLN A 210 -12.75 35.20 -10.63
CA GLN A 210 -11.65 36.11 -10.31
C GLN A 210 -11.67 37.33 -11.24
N GLY A 211 -11.46 38.51 -10.67
CA GLY A 211 -11.45 39.80 -11.36
C GLY A 211 -12.83 40.31 -11.79
N LYS A 212 -13.92 39.59 -11.51
CA LYS A 212 -15.29 40.03 -11.86
C LYS A 212 -15.94 40.92 -10.79
N PHE A 213 -15.42 40.89 -9.57
CA PHE A 213 -15.92 41.65 -8.44
C PHE A 213 -14.74 42.30 -7.75
N ASN A 214 -14.75 43.64 -7.64
CA ASN A 214 -13.76 44.38 -6.88
C ASN A 214 -14.49 45.18 -5.81
N VAL A 215 -14.00 45.10 -4.58
CA VAL A 215 -14.41 45.97 -3.48
C VAL A 215 -13.22 46.86 -3.19
N GLU A 216 -13.35 48.14 -3.50
CA GLU A 216 -12.22 49.08 -3.56
C GLU A 216 -11.13 48.54 -4.52
N GLU A 217 -9.92 48.30 -4.02
CA GLU A 217 -8.78 47.76 -4.77
C GLU A 217 -8.58 46.25 -4.56
N ILE A 218 -9.46 45.58 -3.80
CA ILE A 218 -9.32 44.18 -3.43
C ILE A 218 -10.33 43.32 -4.22
N ASP A 219 -9.82 42.25 -4.83
CA ASP A 219 -10.65 41.17 -5.35
C ASP A 219 -10.87 40.12 -4.23
N PRO A 220 -12.05 40.08 -3.58
CA PRO A 220 -12.32 39.12 -2.51
C PRO A 220 -12.22 37.66 -2.97
N ILE A 221 -12.38 37.39 -4.27
CA ILE A 221 -12.22 36.04 -4.82
C ILE A 221 -10.77 35.57 -4.73
N GLN A 222 -9.78 36.47 -4.86
CA GLN A 222 -8.37 36.10 -4.65
C GLN A 222 -8.10 35.69 -3.21
N VAL A 223 -8.70 36.38 -2.24
CA VAL A 223 -8.61 36.01 -0.82
C VAL A 223 -9.19 34.62 -0.58
N LEU A 224 -10.35 34.32 -1.17
CA LEU A 224 -10.96 33.00 -1.09
C LEU A 224 -10.12 31.91 -1.77
N ILE A 225 -9.50 32.20 -2.91
CA ILE A 225 -8.57 31.27 -3.58
C ILE A 225 -7.36 30.97 -2.67
N ALA A 226 -6.77 32.01 -2.07
CA ALA A 226 -5.66 31.85 -1.13
C ALA A 226 -6.08 30.99 0.08
N ASN A 227 -7.26 31.24 0.65
CA ASN A 227 -7.82 30.47 1.75
C ASN A 227 -8.04 28.99 1.37
N GLN A 228 -8.65 28.70 0.21
CA GLN A 228 -8.84 27.33 -0.27
C GLN A 228 -7.49 26.59 -0.46
N ASN A 229 -6.45 27.28 -0.93
CA ASN A 229 -5.10 26.70 -1.05
C ASN A 229 -4.49 26.40 0.33
N GLN A 230 -4.65 27.29 1.32
CA GLN A 230 -4.18 27.07 2.69
C GLN A 230 -4.89 25.87 3.34
N ILE A 231 -6.22 25.78 3.23
CA ILE A 231 -6.98 24.64 3.77
C ILE A 231 -6.52 23.35 3.09
N LYS A 232 -6.36 23.35 1.76
CA LYS A 232 -5.86 22.19 1.02
C LYS A 232 -4.48 21.74 1.49
N TYR A 233 -3.60 22.68 1.82
CA TYR A 233 -2.29 22.38 2.41
C TYR A 233 -2.44 21.75 3.80
N ILE A 234 -3.20 22.38 4.71
CA ILE A 234 -3.42 21.87 6.07
C ILE A 234 -4.05 20.48 6.06
N SER A 235 -5.06 20.24 5.21
CA SER A 235 -5.70 18.93 5.06
C SER A 235 -4.73 17.85 4.60
N ASN A 236 -3.72 18.20 3.80
CA ASN A 236 -2.67 17.28 3.38
C ASN A 236 -1.78 16.89 4.57
N GLU A 237 -1.40 17.85 5.40
CA GLU A 237 -0.56 17.60 6.58
C GLU A 237 -1.30 16.79 7.67
N ILE A 238 -2.60 17.08 7.87
CA ILE A 238 -3.47 16.26 8.75
C ILE A 238 -3.52 14.81 8.25
N TYR A 239 -3.72 14.62 6.94
CA TYR A 239 -3.78 13.27 6.37
C TYR A 239 -2.47 12.50 6.54
N LYS A 240 -1.32 13.15 6.30
CA LYS A 240 0.01 12.55 6.45
C LYS A 240 0.36 12.20 7.90
N SER A 241 -0.06 13.03 8.85
CA SER A 241 0.22 12.85 10.28
C SER A 241 -0.79 11.94 10.99
N ALA A 242 -1.90 11.57 10.34
CA ALA A 242 -2.93 10.73 10.92
C ALA A 242 -2.37 9.36 11.37
N ASN A 243 -2.53 9.07 12.65
CA ASN A 243 -2.17 7.79 13.26
C ASN A 243 -3.44 7.09 13.74
N MET A 244 -3.62 5.84 13.34
CA MET A 244 -4.73 5.00 13.73
C MET A 244 -4.24 4.01 14.79
N ARG A 245 -4.91 3.95 15.93
CA ARG A 245 -4.58 2.94 16.96
C ARG A 245 -5.18 1.57 16.66
N ILE A 246 -6.19 1.52 15.80
CA ILE A 246 -6.85 0.28 15.38
C ILE A 246 -6.59 0.09 13.89
N GLY A 247 -5.92 -1.02 13.57
CA GLY A 247 -5.71 -1.49 12.20
C GLY A 247 -6.74 -2.52 11.79
N TYR A 248 -6.91 -2.67 10.48
CA TYR A 248 -7.69 -3.76 9.88
C TYR A 248 -6.81 -4.41 8.81
N ALA A 249 -6.52 -5.69 9.02
CA ALA A 249 -5.73 -6.49 8.11
C ALA A 249 -6.63 -7.52 7.44
N LEU A 250 -6.57 -7.65 6.11
CA LEU A 250 -7.18 -8.77 5.41
C LEU A 250 -6.50 -10.06 5.88
N ALA A 251 -7.26 -11.06 6.30
CA ALA A 251 -6.70 -12.36 6.66
C ALA A 251 -6.14 -13.07 5.42
N VAL A 252 -4.98 -13.74 5.56
CA VAL A 252 -4.28 -14.34 4.41
C VAL A 252 -4.81 -15.70 3.98
N ASP A 253 -5.76 -16.28 4.71
CA ASP A 253 -6.50 -17.47 4.30
C ASP A 253 -7.21 -17.26 2.95
N HIS A 254 -7.76 -16.07 2.72
CA HIS A 254 -8.30 -15.67 1.40
C HIS A 254 -7.23 -15.43 0.33
N VAL A 255 -5.97 -15.29 0.71
CA VAL A 255 -4.86 -15.16 -0.25
C VAL A 255 -4.47 -16.54 -0.78
N GLN A 256 -4.99 -17.65 -0.23
CA GLN A 256 -4.79 -18.98 -0.83
C GLN A 256 -5.38 -19.05 -2.25
N GLU A 257 -6.56 -18.47 -2.47
CA GLU A 257 -7.24 -18.39 -3.77
C GLU A 257 -6.34 -17.76 -4.86
N LEU A 258 -5.49 -16.79 -4.47
CA LEU A 258 -4.46 -16.19 -5.34
C LEU A 258 -3.52 -17.24 -5.95
N PHE A 259 -3.06 -18.20 -5.15
CA PHE A 259 -1.98 -19.11 -5.54
C PHE A 259 -2.50 -20.27 -6.36
N GLU A 260 -3.73 -20.72 -6.09
CA GLU A 260 -4.41 -21.71 -6.92
C GLU A 260 -4.61 -21.15 -8.34
N GLU A 261 -5.04 -19.88 -8.47
CA GLU A 261 -5.18 -19.23 -9.79
C GLU A 261 -3.85 -18.85 -10.46
N TYR A 262 -2.82 -18.48 -9.68
CA TYR A 262 -1.51 -18.14 -10.24
C TYR A 262 -0.82 -19.35 -10.87
N ILE A 263 -0.99 -20.53 -10.25
CA ILE A 263 -0.51 -21.81 -10.81
C ILE A 263 -1.20 -22.09 -12.15
N ASP A 264 -2.52 -21.85 -12.26
CA ASP A 264 -3.26 -21.99 -13.52
C ASP A 264 -2.82 -20.97 -14.59
N PHE A 265 -2.46 -19.75 -14.18
CA PHE A 265 -1.91 -18.73 -15.08
C PHE A 265 -0.53 -19.10 -15.62
N GLU A 266 0.41 -19.56 -14.78
CA GLU A 266 1.72 -20.02 -15.26
C GLU A 266 1.61 -21.27 -16.14
N ALA A 267 0.72 -22.21 -15.79
CA ALA A 267 0.44 -23.39 -16.59
C ALA A 267 -0.10 -23.02 -17.99
N SER A 268 -0.97 -22.01 -18.08
CA SER A 268 -1.54 -21.54 -19.36
C SER A 268 -0.61 -20.62 -20.15
N GLY A 269 0.26 -19.84 -19.48
CA GLY A 269 1.27 -18.96 -20.08
C GLY A 269 2.48 -19.70 -20.67
N SER A 270 2.77 -20.91 -20.21
CA SER A 270 3.85 -21.77 -20.74
C SER A 270 3.63 -22.24 -22.19
N ASN A 271 2.42 -22.03 -22.75
CA ASN A 271 2.07 -22.43 -24.13
C ASN A 271 2.20 -21.33 -25.18
N HIS A 272 2.62 -20.11 -24.83
CA HIS A 272 2.85 -19.04 -25.81
C HIS A 272 4.29 -18.55 -25.72
N GLY A 273 5.17 -19.30 -26.39
CA GLY A 273 6.50 -18.81 -26.75
C GLY A 273 6.36 -17.48 -27.48
N PHE A 274 7.10 -16.47 -26.99
CA PHE A 274 7.23 -15.16 -27.63
C PHE A 274 7.67 -15.34 -29.09
N GLN A 275 6.73 -15.22 -30.03
CA GLN A 275 7.06 -14.87 -31.41
C GLN A 275 7.28 -13.36 -31.47
N ILE A 276 8.55 -12.98 -31.49
CA ILE A 276 8.97 -11.66 -31.93
C ILE A 276 8.77 -11.63 -33.44
N ASN A 277 7.73 -10.95 -33.92
CA ASN A 277 7.66 -10.57 -35.32
C ASN A 277 8.43 -9.27 -35.52
N ALA A 278 9.37 -9.33 -36.46
CA ALA A 278 10.20 -8.24 -36.97
C ALA A 278 9.36 -7.14 -37.66
#